data_AF-A0A2N9VY84-F1
#
_entry.id   AF-A0A2N9VY84-F1
#
_cell.length_a   1.000
_cell.length_b   1.000
_cell.length_c   1.000
_cell.angle_alpha   90.00
_cell.angle_beta   90.00
_cell.angle_gamma   90.00
#
_symmetry.space_group_name_H-M   'P 1'
#
loop_
_entity.id
_entity.type
_entity.pdbx_description
1 polymer ?
#
loop_
_entity_poly.entity_id
_entity_poly.type
_entity_poly.pdbx_seq_one_letter_code
_entity_poly.pdbx_strand_id
1 'polypeptide(L)'
;MTITIRTLGQAAKYRMFLQVCCRKCQKETTFYAPDLLEVCNPECFLVELPFRCDRCGARATDVMAFEDDRDRVNKKRTVWRPVQM
;
A
#
# COMPACT_ATOMS: atom_id res chain seq x y z
N MET A 1 1.66 14.15 -16.04
CA MET A 1 2.10 12.88 -16.63
C MET A 1 1.62 11.75 -15.73
N THR A 2 0.73 10.88 -16.19
CA THR A 2 0.19 9.76 -15.40
C THR A 2 1.23 8.64 -15.36
N ILE A 3 2.13 8.68 -14.38
CA ILE A 3 3.10 7.61 -14.16
C ILE A 3 2.29 6.38 -13.75
N THR A 4 2.27 5.34 -14.61
CA THR A 4 1.56 4.10 -14.30
C THR A 4 2.44 3.24 -13.39
N ILE A 5 2.20 3.34 -12.08
CA ILE A 5 2.96 2.59 -11.08
C ILE A 5 2.41 1.17 -11.00
N ARG A 6 3.22 0.19 -11.40
CA ARG A 6 2.81 -1.23 -11.43
C ARG A 6 3.51 -2.07 -10.36
N THR A 7 4.73 -1.70 -10.00
CA THR A 7 5.56 -2.45 -9.05
C THR A 7 5.81 -1.66 -7.77
N LEU A 8 6.12 -2.39 -6.70
CA LEU A 8 6.45 -1.81 -5.41
C LEU A 8 7.71 -0.92 -5.49
N GLY A 9 8.73 -1.34 -6.23
CA GLY A 9 9.96 -0.56 -6.42
C GLY A 9 9.72 0.78 -7.11
N GLN A 10 8.79 0.84 -8.08
CA GLN A 10 8.37 2.11 -8.67
C GLN A 10 7.68 2.99 -7.63
N ALA A 11 6.69 2.45 -6.90
CA ALA A 11 5.98 3.19 -5.85
C ALA A 11 6.94 3.74 -4.78
N ALA A 12 7.92 2.94 -4.36
CA ALA A 12 8.92 3.34 -3.38
C ALA A 12 9.89 4.40 -3.91
N LYS A 13 10.30 4.31 -5.19
CA LYS A 13 11.16 5.32 -5.83
C LYS A 13 10.51 6.71 -5.82
N TYR A 14 9.19 6.78 -6.02
CA TYR A 14 8.42 8.01 -5.95
C TYR A 14 7.91 8.34 -4.53
N ARG A 15 8.33 7.58 -3.50
CA ARG A 15 7.90 7.77 -2.10
C ARG A 15 6.38 7.81 -1.93
N MET A 16 5.68 6.98 -2.70
CA MET A 16 4.22 6.88 -2.70
C MET A 16 3.67 6.07 -1.53
N PHE A 17 2.37 6.23 -1.30
CA PHE A 17 1.60 5.44 -0.36
C PHE A 17 0.74 4.43 -1.11
N LEU A 18 0.54 3.27 -0.49
CA LEU A 18 -0.32 2.20 -1.00
C LEU A 18 -1.56 2.12 -0.11
N GLN A 19 -2.72 2.43 -0.68
CA GLN A 19 -4.01 2.15 -0.05
C GLN A 19 -4.40 0.72 -0.38
N VAL A 20 -4.71 -0.04 0.66
CA VAL A 20 -5.02 -1.46 0.62
C VAL A 20 -6.42 -1.60 1.19
N CYS A 21 -7.40 -1.91 0.34
CA CYS A 21 -8.81 -2.03 0.71
C CYS A 21 -9.29 -3.46 0.56
N CYS A 22 -9.77 -4.06 1.64
CA CYS A 22 -10.31 -5.42 1.58
C CYS A 22 -11.71 -5.42 0.98
N ARG A 23 -11.93 -6.15 -0.13
CA ARG A 23 -13.25 -6.23 -0.78
C ARG A 23 -14.34 -6.84 0.09
N LYS A 24 -13.98 -7.71 1.05
CA LYS A 24 -14.96 -8.40 1.90
C LYS A 24 -15.45 -7.55 3.07
N CYS A 25 -14.56 -6.87 3.77
CA CYS A 25 -14.90 -6.15 5.01
C CYS A 25 -14.78 -4.63 4.86
N GLN A 26 -14.43 -4.15 3.65
CA GLN A 26 -14.21 -2.75 3.32
C GLN A 26 -13.19 -2.05 4.25
N LYS A 27 -12.33 -2.83 4.92
CA LYS A 27 -11.28 -2.27 5.77
C LYS A 27 -10.20 -1.71 4.86
N GLU A 28 -9.95 -0.43 5.02
CA GLU A 28 -8.91 0.31 4.32
C GLU A 28 -7.69 0.44 5.21
N THR A 29 -6.50 0.33 4.63
CA THR A 29 -5.24 0.48 5.35
C THR A 29 -4.24 1.14 4.41
N THR A 30 -3.40 2.03 4.94
CA THR A 30 -2.39 2.71 4.14
C THR A 30 -1.01 2.25 4.57
N PHE A 31 -0.17 1.87 3.61
CA PHE A 31 1.22 1.50 3.82
C PHE A 31 2.14 2.48 3.10
N TYR A 32 3.32 2.69 3.65
CA TYR A 32 4.37 3.44 2.97
C TYR A 32 5.16 2.51 2.05
N ALA A 33 5.25 2.82 0.76
CA ALA A 33 5.88 1.92 -0.21
C ALA A 33 7.36 1.62 0.09
N PRO A 34 8.18 2.59 0.55
CA PRO A 34 9.54 2.30 0.98
C PRO A 34 9.63 1.37 2.19
N ASP A 35 8.73 1.48 3.17
CA ASP A 35 8.73 0.57 4.33
C ASP A 35 8.39 -0.88 3.91
N LEU A 36 7.57 -1.05 2.87
CA LEU A 36 7.24 -2.36 2.32
C LEU A 36 8.43 -3.02 1.59
N LEU A 37 9.44 -2.27 1.16
CA LEU A 37 10.64 -2.86 0.57
C LEU A 37 11.49 -3.66 1.57
N GLU A 38 11.31 -3.42 2.88
CA GLU A 38 11.99 -4.20 3.92
C GLU A 38 11.44 -5.63 4.01
N VAL A 39 10.21 -5.86 3.52
CA VAL A 39 9.49 -7.13 3.64
C VAL A 39 9.16 -7.78 2.30
N CYS A 40 8.96 -6.98 1.26
CA CYS A 40 8.56 -7.42 -0.07
C CYS A 40 9.61 -7.08 -1.13
N ASN A 41 9.69 -7.90 -2.17
CA ASN A 41 10.61 -7.67 -3.27
C ASN A 41 10.22 -6.41 -4.08
N PRO A 42 11.19 -5.57 -4.49
CA PRO A 42 10.93 -4.37 -5.28
C PRO A 42 10.31 -4.65 -6.64
N GLU A 43 10.57 -5.82 -7.22
CA GLU A 43 9.99 -6.26 -8.51
C GLU A 43 8.58 -6.84 -8.37
N CYS A 44 8.07 -6.98 -7.15
CA CYS A 44 6.72 -7.47 -6.91
C CYS A 44 5.68 -6.46 -7.42
N PHE A 45 4.69 -6.97 -8.15
CA PHE A 45 3.57 -6.16 -8.61
C PHE A 45 2.65 -5.81 -7.45
N LEU A 46 2.07 -4.61 -7.47
CA LEU A 46 1.17 -4.15 -6.40
C LEU A 46 -0.03 -5.08 -6.19
N VAL A 47 -0.50 -5.71 -7.27
CA VAL A 47 -1.63 -6.66 -7.27
C VAL A 47 -1.26 -8.04 -6.73
N GLU A 48 0.04 -8.38 -6.70
CA GLU A 48 0.55 -9.66 -6.21
C GLU A 48 1.07 -9.58 -4.77
N LEU A 49 1.00 -8.39 -4.15
CA LEU A 49 1.42 -8.22 -2.77
C LEU A 49 0.60 -9.13 -1.85
N PRO A 50 1.24 -9.87 -0.93
CA PRO A 50 0.59 -10.90 -0.11
C PRO A 50 -0.23 -10.31 1.04
N PHE A 51 -0.94 -9.20 0.81
CA PHE A 51 -1.78 -8.57 1.82
C PHE A 51 -2.92 -9.51 2.21
N ARG A 52 -3.00 -9.79 3.50
CA ARG A 52 -4.09 -10.52 4.10
C ARG A 52 -4.83 -9.59 5.05
N CYS A 53 -6.15 -9.51 4.89
CA CYS A 53 -6.95 -8.76 5.85
C CYS A 53 -6.94 -9.48 7.20
N ASP A 54 -6.42 -8.83 8.23
CA ASP A 54 -6.42 -9.33 9.61
C ASP A 54 -7.83 -9.70 10.11
N ARG A 55 -8.86 -8.93 9.72
CA ARG A 55 -10.24 -9.10 10.21
C ARG A 55 -10.96 -10.33 9.63
N CYS A 56 -10.77 -10.60 8.34
CA CYS A 56 -11.53 -11.63 7.63
C CYS A 56 -10.66 -12.70 6.95
N GLY A 57 -9.33 -12.57 7.07
CA GLY A 57 -8.35 -13.49 6.49
C GLY A 57 -8.30 -13.51 4.96
N ALA A 58 -9.05 -12.63 4.28
CA ALA A 58 -9.14 -12.62 2.82
C ALA A 58 -7.87 -12.04 2.18
N ARG A 59 -7.48 -12.63 1.05
CA ARG A 59 -6.41 -12.12 0.16
C ARG A 59 -6.95 -11.16 -0.92
N ALA A 60 -8.28 -11.10 -1.09
CA ALA A 60 -8.92 -10.21 -2.06
C ALA A 60 -8.88 -8.76 -1.55
N THR A 61 -7.84 -8.05 -1.97
CA THR A 61 -7.55 -6.69 -1.51
C THR A 61 -7.22 -5.83 -2.71
N ASP A 62 -7.93 -4.72 -2.90
CA ASP A 62 -7.59 -3.72 -3.91
C ASP A 62 -6.42 -2.89 -3.40
N VAL A 63 -5.38 -2.77 -4.22
CA VAL A 63 -4.18 -1.99 -3.91
C VAL A 63 -4.09 -0.82 -4.88
N MET A 64 -4.08 0.40 -4.36
CA MET A 64 -3.95 1.62 -5.14
C MET A 64 -2.76 2.44 -4.65
N ALA A 65 -1.85 2.78 -5.56
CA ALA A 65 -0.75 3.70 -5.28
C ALA A 65 -1.21 5.15 -5.47
N PHE A 66 -0.86 6.02 -4.53
CA PHE A 66 -1.14 7.44 -4.60
C PHE A 66 -0.01 8.25 -3.95
N GLU A 67 0.20 9.47 -4.43
CA GLU A 67 1.14 10.42 -3.83
C GLU A 67 0.53 11.06 -2.59
N ASP A 68 1.36 11.35 -1.60
CA ASP A 68 0.94 12.06 -0.39
C ASP A 68 0.65 13.52 -0.73
N ASP A 69 -0.62 13.82 -0.97
CA ASP A 69 -1.11 15.19 -1.08
C ASP A 69 -1.14 15.82 0.33
N ARG A 70 0.06 16.13 0.84
CA ARG A 70 0.27 16.78 2.16
C ARG A 70 -0.40 18.15 2.24
N ASP A 71 -0.70 18.75 1.10
CA ASP A 71 -1.24 20.09 1.00
C ASP A 71 -2.76 20.14 1.26
N ARG A 72 -3.50 19.07 0.91
CA ARG A 72 -4.98 19.16 0.94
C ARG A 72 -5.67 18.87 2.24
N VAL A 73 -5.24 17.95 3.11
CA VAL A 73 -5.99 17.71 4.35
C VAL A 73 -5.11 17.15 5.45
N ASN A 74 -5.10 17.89 6.56
CA ASN A 74 -4.73 17.53 7.93
C ASN A 74 -5.56 16.33 8.47
N LYS A 75 -5.61 15.21 7.73
CA LYS A 75 -6.24 13.95 8.12
C LYS A 75 -5.15 13.06 8.71
N LYS A 76 -5.22 12.81 10.02
CA LYS A 76 -4.42 11.80 10.71
C LYS A 76 -4.63 10.45 10.04
N ARG A 77 -3.82 10.10 9.04
CA ARG A 77 -3.85 8.79 8.38
C ARG A 77 -2.93 7.86 9.17
N THR A 78 -3.49 6.79 9.69
CA THR A 78 -2.72 5.72 10.30
C THR A 78 -1.95 4.99 9.20
N VAL A 79 -0.66 5.30 9.08
CA VAL A 79 0.27 4.56 8.22
C VAL A 79 0.71 3.32 8.99
N TRP A 80 0.37 2.16 8.45
CA TRP A 80 0.80 0.89 9.03
C TRP A 80 2.21 0.61 8.52
N ARG A 81 3.14 0.42 9.47
CA ARG A 81 4.48 -0.06 9.17
C ARG A 81 4.47 -1.58 9.31
N PRO A 82 4.96 -2.34 8.32
CA PRO A 82 5.06 -3.78 8.46
C PRO A 82 6.05 -4.08 9.60
N VAL A 83 5.60 -4.82 10.61
CA VAL A 83 6.47 -5.39 11.63
C VAL A 83 6.82 -6.79 11.15
N GLN A 84 8.10 -7.08 10.93
CA GLN A 84 8.53 -8.47 10.74
C GLN A 84 8.14 -9.26 11.99
N MET A 85 7.29 -10.27 11.81
CA MET A 85 7.06 -11.33 12.80
C MET A 85 8.08 -12.44 12.61
#